data_AF-A0A0Q4XDI8-F1
#
_entry.id   AF-A0A0Q4XDI8-F1
#
_cell.length_a   1.000
_cell.length_b   1.000
_cell.length_c   1.000
_cell.angle_alpha   90.00
_cell.angle_beta   90.00
_cell.angle_gamma   90.00
#
_symmetry.space_group_name_H-M   'P 1'
#
loop_
_entity.id
_entity.type
_entity.pdbx_description
1 polymer ?
#
loop_
_entity_poly.entity_id
_entity_poly.type
_entity_poly.pdbx_seq_one_letter_code
_entity_poly.pdbx_strand_id
1 'polypeptide(L)'
;MLRFLSRLLGYVVLAAGFVGLVYDGARSIANNGVRVTNLSDLLMTLFKERGSALQGSVESVAPWLWQALVLPLTLAPACLLGLGLGAFLLWLGQPPREPIGFLSRP
;
A
#
# COMPACT_ATOMS: atom_id res chain seq x y z
N MET A 1 11.37 -10.51 -16.26
CA MET A 1 11.93 -10.09 -14.95
C MET A 1 11.06 -9.06 -14.24
N LEU A 2 10.66 -7.95 -14.89
CA LEU A 2 9.80 -6.93 -14.26
C LEU A 2 8.48 -7.47 -13.70
N ARG A 3 7.80 -8.39 -14.41
CA ARG A 3 6.57 -9.04 -13.91
C ARG A 3 6.80 -9.83 -12.61
N PHE A 4 7.94 -10.52 -12.51
CA PHE A 4 8.31 -11.26 -11.31
C PHE A 4 8.55 -10.31 -10.14
N LEU A 5 9.30 -9.22 -10.38
CA LEU A 5 9.59 -8.23 -9.34
C LEU A 5 8.31 -7.53 -8.86
N SER A 6 7.43 -7.15 -9.80
CA SER A 6 6.11 -6.58 -9.47
C SER A 6 5.29 -7.53 -8.61
N ARG A 7 5.26 -8.83 -8.96
CA ARG A 7 4.53 -9.83 -8.16
C ARG A 7 5.16 -10.06 -6.79
N LEU A 8 6.48 -10.15 -6.71
CA LEU A 8 7.19 -10.34 -5.45
C LEU A 8 6.93 -9.18 -4.49
N LEU A 9 7.11 -7.94 -4.96
CA LEU A 9 6.77 -6.74 -4.18
C LEU A 9 5.28 -6.71 -3.84
N GLY A 10 4.42 -7.05 -4.80
CA GLY A 10 2.98 -7.13 -4.59
C GLY A 10 2.60 -8.07 -3.45
N TYR A 11 3.15 -9.28 -3.40
CA TYR A 11 2.90 -10.22 -2.31
C TYR A 11 3.42 -9.71 -0.96
N VAL A 12 4.62 -9.14 -0.93
CA VAL A 12 5.21 -8.60 0.31
C VAL A 12 4.35 -7.45 0.86
N VAL A 13 3.96 -6.51 0.01
CA VAL A 13 3.15 -5.34 0.38
C VAL A 13 1.73 -5.76 0.78
N LEU A 14 1.12 -6.70 0.03
CA LEU A 14 -0.19 -7.26 0.36
C LEU A 14 -0.18 -7.96 1.73
N ALA A 15 0.83 -8.77 2.00
CA ALA A 15 0.99 -9.45 3.27
C ALA A 15 1.17 -8.45 4.44
N ALA A 16 2.00 -7.41 4.24
CA ALA A 16 2.16 -6.35 5.23
C ALA A 16 0.84 -5.61 5.52
N GLY A 17 0.06 -5.28 4.48
CA GLY A 17 -1.27 -4.69 4.61
C GLY A 17 -2.25 -5.59 5.38
N PHE A 18 -2.23 -6.89 5.08
CA PHE A 18 -3.05 -7.89 5.79
C PHE A 18 -2.67 -8.02 7.27
N VAL A 19 -1.38 -8.08 7.58
CA VAL A 19 -0.90 -8.09 8.98
C VAL A 19 -1.34 -6.83 9.72
N GLY A 20 -1.24 -5.66 9.07
CA GLY A 20 -1.72 -4.39 9.61
C GLY A 20 -3.22 -4.41 9.92
N LEU A 21 -4.03 -4.98 9.02
CA LEU A 21 -5.48 -5.15 9.22
C LEU A 21 -5.78 -6.00 10.46
N VAL A 22 -5.10 -7.14 10.62
CA VAL A 22 -5.27 -8.04 11.76
C VAL A 22 -4.82 -7.36 13.06
N TYR A 23 -3.70 -6.66 13.03
CA TYR A 23 -3.17 -5.92 14.18
C TYR A 23 -4.14 -4.82 14.64
N ASP A 24 -4.62 -3.99 13.72
CA ASP A 24 -5.61 -2.94 14.00
C ASP A 24 -6.94 -3.54 14.49
N GLY A 25 -7.37 -4.66 13.91
CA GLY A 25 -8.56 -5.40 14.34
C GLY A 25 -8.45 -5.92 15.77
N ALA A 26 -7.35 -6.59 16.11
CA ALA A 26 -7.10 -7.10 17.46
C ALA A 26 -7.07 -5.95 18.49
N ARG A 27 -6.41 -4.84 18.15
CA ARG A 27 -6.36 -3.65 19.01
C ARG A 27 -7.74 -3.01 19.16
N SER A 28 -8.54 -3.01 18.10
CA SER A 28 -9.90 -2.45 18.14
C SER A 28 -10.81 -3.22 19.08
N ILE A 29 -10.76 -4.56 19.02
CA ILE A 29 -11.52 -5.44 19.90
C ILE A 29 -11.07 -5.26 21.36
N ALA A 30 -9.76 -5.28 21.61
CA ALA A 30 -9.19 -5.17 22.96
C ALA A 30 -9.51 -3.83 23.64
N ASN A 31 -9.70 -2.76 22.87
CA ASN A 31 -9.98 -1.41 23.39
C ASN A 31 -11.45 -1.00 23.24
N ASN A 32 -12.34 -1.91 22.83
CA ASN A 32 -13.76 -1.68 22.61
C ASN A 32 -14.06 -0.44 21.74
N GLY A 33 -13.28 -0.25 20.68
CA GLY A 33 -13.42 0.90 19.79
C GLY A 33 -12.57 0.75 18.53
N VAL A 34 -13.04 1.31 17.41
CA VAL A 34 -12.32 1.23 16.14
C VAL A 34 -11.01 2.02 16.22
N ARG A 35 -9.89 1.30 16.14
CA ARG A 35 -8.54 1.85 16.09
C ARG A 35 -7.85 1.42 14.82
N VAL A 36 -7.43 2.41 14.06
CA VAL A 36 -6.79 2.21 12.77
C VAL A 36 -5.47 2.97 12.77
N THR A 37 -4.43 2.34 12.23
CA THR A 37 -3.12 2.96 12.11
C THR A 37 -3.04 3.72 10.79
N ASN A 38 -2.78 5.02 10.86
CA ASN A 38 -2.61 5.87 9.68
C ASN A 38 -1.23 5.64 9.06
N LEU A 39 -1.13 5.90 7.75
CA LEU A 39 0.15 5.76 7.02
C LEU A 39 1.24 6.67 7.59
N SER A 40 0.90 7.89 8.00
CA SER A 40 1.84 8.83 8.65
C SER A 40 2.49 8.23 9.89
N ASP A 41 1.69 7.65 10.77
CA ASP A 41 2.14 7.12 12.06
C ASP A 41 3.02 5.88 11.85
N LEU A 42 2.65 5.04 10.88
CA LEU A 42 3.43 3.88 10.49
C LEU A 42 4.79 4.29 9.89
N LEU A 43 4.81 5.30 9.02
CA LEU A 43 6.06 5.83 8.44
C LEU A 43 6.95 6.49 9.49
N MET A 44 6.37 7.26 10.42
CA MET A 44 7.12 7.83 11.56
C MET A 44 7.69 6.73 12.46
N THR A 45 6.95 5.64 12.67
CA THR A 45 7.43 4.51 13.48
C THR A 45 8.59 3.76 12.79
N LEU A 46 8.52 3.58 11.47
CA LEU A 46 9.55 2.86 10.70
C LEU A 46 10.78 3.71 10.38
N PHE A 47 10.58 4.96 9.99
CA PHE A 47 11.63 5.83 9.43
C PHE A 47 12.00 7.01 10.35
N LYS A 48 11.36 7.15 11.52
CA LYS A 48 11.60 8.22 12.51
C LYS A 48 11.63 9.61 11.85
N GLU A 49 12.72 10.36 12.04
CA GLU A 49 12.90 11.75 11.60
C GLU A 49 13.06 11.91 10.08
N ARG A 50 13.19 10.84 9.29
CA ARG A 50 13.38 10.97 7.83
C ARG A 50 12.12 11.43 7.09
N GLY A 51 10.94 11.35 7.71
CA GLY A 51 9.68 11.74 7.05
C GLY A 51 9.44 13.25 6.96
N SER A 52 9.98 14.06 7.87
CA SER A 52 9.81 15.52 7.84
C SER A 52 10.56 16.18 6.68
N ALA A 53 11.69 15.62 6.27
CA ALA A 53 12.49 16.10 5.13
C ALA A 53 11.76 15.96 3.78
N LEU A 54 10.90 14.95 3.65
CA LEU A 54 10.10 14.70 2.44
C LEU A 54 8.98 15.73 2.26
N GLN A 55 8.35 16.17 3.35
CA GLN A 55 7.28 17.18 3.30
C GLN A 55 7.77 18.51 2.73
N GLY A 56 8.91 19.01 3.21
CA GLY A 56 9.47 20.29 2.76
C GLY A 56 9.84 20.32 1.27
N SER A 57 10.22 19.16 0.70
CA SER A 57 10.60 19.07 -0.73
C SER A 57 9.39 19.01 -1.67
N VAL A 58 8.24 18.51 -1.21
CA VAL A 58 7.03 18.41 -2.04
C VAL A 58 6.21 19.69 -1.99
N GLU A 59 6.09 20.32 -0.82
CA GLU A 59 5.39 21.60 -0.66
C GLU A 59 6.04 22.73 -1.49
N SER A 60 7.37 22.70 -1.68
CA SER A 60 8.06 23.71 -2.48
C SER A 60 7.81 23.63 -3.98
N VAL A 61 7.42 22.45 -4.51
CA VAL A 61 7.26 22.22 -5.96
C VAL A 61 5.79 22.25 -6.37
N ALA A 62 4.90 21.64 -5.59
CA ALA A 62 3.49 21.52 -5.95
C ALA A 62 2.59 21.52 -4.69
N PRO A 63 2.32 22.69 -4.10
CA PRO A 63 1.54 22.79 -2.87
C PRO A 63 0.10 22.28 -3.03
N TRP A 64 -0.49 22.42 -4.23
CA TRP A 64 -1.83 21.90 -4.53
C TRP A 64 -1.86 20.36 -4.56
N LEU A 65 -0.79 19.71 -5.04
CA LEU A 65 -0.67 18.25 -5.09
C LEU A 65 -0.55 17.66 -3.69
N TRP A 66 0.17 18.36 -2.81
CA TRP A 66 0.28 17.99 -1.40
C TRP A 66 -1.10 17.95 -0.72
N GLN A 67 -1.88 19.01 -0.87
CA GLN A 67 -3.21 19.11 -0.25
C GLN A 67 -4.22 18.14 -0.87
N ALA A 68 -4.21 17.97 -2.19
CA ALA A 68 -5.22 17.17 -2.88
C ALA A 68 -4.97 15.65 -2.82
N LEU A 69 -3.71 15.21 -2.74
CA LEU A 69 -3.36 13.80 -2.89
C LEU A 69 -2.49 13.27 -1.75
N VAL A 70 -1.42 13.97 -1.40
CA VAL A 70 -0.44 13.43 -0.44
C VAL A 70 -1.01 13.43 0.98
N LEU A 71 -1.68 14.51 1.38
CA LEU A 71 -2.32 14.63 2.69
C LEU A 71 -3.42 13.58 2.93
N PRO A 72 -4.41 13.37 2.04
CA PRO A 72 -5.41 12.32 2.26
C PRO A 72 -4.79 10.92 2.25
N LEU A 73 -3.71 10.71 1.50
CA LEU A 73 -3.02 9.42 1.46
C LEU A 73 -2.23 9.14 2.74
N THR A 74 -1.61 10.15 3.36
CA THR A 74 -0.90 9.98 4.63
C THR A 74 -1.85 9.75 5.81
N LEU A 75 -3.05 10.31 5.74
CA LEU A 75 -4.11 10.12 6.74
C LEU A 75 -4.91 8.83 6.53
N ALA A 76 -4.81 8.18 5.37
CA ALA A 76 -5.55 6.97 5.09
C ALA A 76 -5.02 5.77 5.92
N PRO A 77 -5.88 4.78 6.20
CA PRO A 77 -5.49 3.54 6.86
C PRO A 77 -4.35 2.82 6.15
N ALA A 78 -3.25 2.59 6.86
CA ALA A 78 -2.06 1.95 6.29
C ALA A 78 -2.36 0.53 5.76
N CYS A 79 -3.25 -0.21 6.45
CA CYS A 79 -3.68 -1.54 6.04
C CYS A 79 -4.40 -1.54 4.68
N LEU A 80 -5.31 -0.59 4.44
CA LEU A 80 -6.02 -0.46 3.16
C LEU A 80 -5.08 -0.06 2.03
N LEU A 81 -4.15 0.84 2.29
CA LEU A 81 -3.15 1.23 1.29
C LEU A 81 -2.21 0.07 0.95
N GLY A 82 -1.76 -0.69 1.94
CA GLY A 82 -0.95 -1.90 1.72
C GLY A 82 -1.71 -2.96 0.91
N LEU A 83 -2.98 -3.21 1.25
CA LEU A 83 -3.81 -4.15 0.51
C LEU A 83 -4.08 -3.67 -0.94
N GLY A 84 -4.45 -2.40 -1.11
CA GLY A 84 -4.72 -1.81 -2.41
C GLY A 84 -3.48 -1.76 -3.30
N LEU A 85 -2.36 -1.27 -2.79
CA LEU A 85 -1.10 -1.21 -3.53
C LEU A 85 -0.54 -2.60 -3.85
N GLY A 86 -0.61 -3.53 -2.90
CA GLY A 86 -0.20 -4.92 -3.11
C GLY A 86 -1.03 -5.59 -4.20
N ALA A 87 -2.35 -5.45 -4.15
CA ALA A 87 -3.25 -5.97 -5.18
C ALA A 87 -2.98 -5.33 -6.55
N PHE A 88 -2.74 -4.02 -6.60
CA PHE A 88 -2.39 -3.31 -7.83
C PHE A 88 -1.07 -3.82 -8.44
N LEU A 89 -0.04 -4.04 -7.63
CA LEU A 89 1.25 -4.59 -8.08
C LEU A 89 1.12 -6.03 -8.60
N LEU A 90 0.27 -6.85 -7.96
CA LEU A 90 -0.03 -8.20 -8.43
C LEU A 90 -0.75 -8.17 -9.79
N TRP A 91 -1.73 -7.28 -9.93
CA TRP A 91 -2.47 -7.07 -11.17
C TRP A 91 -1.55 -6.59 -12.31
N LEU A 92 -0.63 -5.66 -12.04
CA LEU A 92 0.34 -5.19 -13.03
C LEU A 92 1.30 -6.32 -13.49
N GLY A 93 1.62 -7.25 -12.59
CA GLY A 93 2.49 -8.39 -12.87
C GLY A 93 1.80 -9.61 -13.51
N GLN A 94 0.49 -9.56 -13.75
CA GLN A 94 -0.26 -10.71 -14.26
C GLN A 94 0.16 -11.08 -15.69
N PRO A 95 0.31 -12.38 -16.02
CA PRO A 95 0.46 -12.79 -17.41
C PRO A 95 -0.82 -12.47 -18.20
N PRO A 96 -0.73 -12.21 -19.51
CA PRO A 96 -1.90 -12.06 -20.36
C PRO A 96 -2.76 -13.32 -20.29
N ARG A 97 -4.08 -13.15 -20.23
CA ARG A 97 -5.02 -14.28 -20.20
C ARG A 97 -4.89 -15.07 -21.49
N GLU A 98 -4.81 -16.39 -21.37
CA GLU A 98 -4.83 -17.29 -22.52
C GLU A 98 -6.13 -17.06 -23.30
N PRO A 99 -6.07 -16.77 -24.61
CA PRO A 99 -7.28 -16.58 -25.37
C PRO A 99 -8.02 -17.92 -25.50
N ILE A 100 -9.34 -17.86 -25.39
CA ILE A 100 -10.21 -19.03 -25.32
C ILE A 100 -10.31 -19.63 -26.73
N GLY A 101 -9.95 -20.90 -26.93
CA GLY A 101 -10.20 -21.62 -28.19
C GLY A 101 -9.00 -22.15 -28.99
N PHE A 102 -7.79 -22.22 -28.43
CA PHE A 102 -6.69 -22.91 -29.12
C PHE A 102 -6.69 -24.40 -28.82
N LEU A 103 -6.81 -25.23 -29.87
CA LEU A 103 -6.32 -26.60 -29.81
C LEU A 103 -4.79 -26.54 -29.70
N SER A 104 -4.24 -26.79 -28.53
CA SER A 104 -2.85 -27.24 -28.39
C SER A 104 -2.76 -28.61 -29.08
N ARG A 105 -2.32 -28.62 -30.34
CA ARG A 105 -1.98 -29.88 -31.02
C ARG A 105 -0.77 -30.51 -30.29
N PRO A 106 -0.76 -31.85 -30.14
CA PRO A 106 0.28 -32.57 -29.41
C PRO A 106 1.67 -32.41 -30.05
#